data_AF-A0A2K0TYE5-F1
#
_entry.id   AF-A0A2K0TYE5-F1
#
_cell.length_a   1.000
_cell.length_b   1.000
_cell.length_c   1.000
_cell.angle_alpha   90.00
_cell.angle_beta   90.00
_cell.angle_gamma   90.00
#
_symmetry.space_group_name_H-M   'P 1'
#
loop_
_entity.id
_entity.type
_entity.pdbx_description
1 polymer ?
#
loop_
_entity_poly.entity_id
_entity_poly.type
_entity_poly.pdbx_seq_one_letter_code
_entity_poly.pdbx_strand_id
1 'polypeptide(L)'
;MDSTAGSTTARSPGADDNGSGSVTILEAFRVIAQSDFAPQNTIEFHWYSGEEGGLLGSQAVFSNYKSTGKTVLAMLNQDMTGFSPSNQLAVYTDNVDAALTQYVRVIATQYTGAAPLTTRCGYGCSDHASARSNGFPSAFVNEDTFERSNPSIHTAADSLDKIQWPAVLRHAKFTVGFLVEASYL
;
A
#
# COMPACT_ATOMS: atom_id res chain seq x y z
N MET A 1 2.08 -5.39 -8.82
CA MET A 1 3.40 -5.33 -9.49
C MET A 1 3.16 -4.91 -10.91
N ASP A 2 3.87 -3.88 -11.35
CA ASP A 2 3.73 -3.30 -12.68
C ASP A 2 4.01 -4.37 -13.75
N SER A 3 3.07 -4.50 -14.67
CA SER A 3 3.12 -5.43 -15.79
C SER A 3 2.92 -4.71 -17.12
N THR A 4 3.08 -3.40 -17.13
CA THR A 4 2.81 -2.50 -18.24
C THR A 4 4.03 -1.65 -18.56
N ALA A 5 4.35 -1.49 -19.84
CA ALA A 5 5.46 -0.63 -20.28
C ALA A 5 5.19 -0.04 -21.67
N GLY A 6 3.94 0.40 -21.91
CA GLY A 6 3.50 0.97 -23.18
C GLY A 6 3.32 -0.03 -24.34
N SER A 7 3.82 -1.27 -24.24
CA SER A 7 3.55 -2.35 -25.21
C SER A 7 3.64 -3.74 -24.56
N THR A 8 3.08 -4.76 -25.21
CA THR A 8 3.07 -6.15 -24.73
C THR A 8 4.42 -6.86 -24.76
N THR A 9 5.45 -6.24 -25.37
CA THR A 9 6.81 -6.79 -25.47
C THR A 9 7.84 -5.94 -24.73
N ALA A 10 7.43 -4.81 -24.18
CA ALA A 10 8.31 -3.95 -23.42
C ALA A 10 8.69 -4.58 -22.09
N ARG A 11 9.88 -4.25 -21.60
CA ARG A 11 10.36 -4.67 -20.29
C ARG A 11 9.67 -3.82 -19.21
N SER A 12 9.03 -4.46 -18.23
CA SER A 12 8.50 -3.83 -17.01
C SER A 12 9.29 -4.33 -15.81
N PRO A 13 10.37 -3.66 -15.39
CA PRO A 13 11.09 -4.07 -14.19
C PRO A 13 10.26 -3.86 -12.92
N GLY A 14 9.38 -2.85 -12.90
CA GLY A 14 8.42 -2.61 -11.80
C GLY A 14 9.10 -2.47 -10.45
N ALA A 15 10.23 -1.75 -10.41
CA ALA A 15 11.03 -1.66 -9.19
C ALA A 15 10.28 -0.90 -8.09
N ASP A 16 9.60 0.17 -8.47
CA ASP A 16 8.80 0.98 -7.56
C ASP A 16 7.33 0.58 -7.64
N ASP A 17 6.81 0.43 -8.85
CA ASP A 17 5.43 0.00 -9.08
C ASP A 17 5.35 -1.53 -9.29
N ASN A 18 4.50 -2.22 -8.53
CA ASN A 18 4.65 -2.19 -7.09
C ASN A 18 5.75 -3.10 -6.47
N GLY A 19 6.96 -3.12 -7.02
CA GLY A 19 8.08 -3.86 -6.42
C GLY A 19 8.46 -3.36 -5.01
N SER A 20 8.46 -2.04 -4.81
CA SER A 20 8.85 -1.42 -3.54
C SER A 20 7.83 -1.70 -2.44
N GLY A 21 6.53 -1.55 -2.71
CA GLY A 21 5.48 -1.90 -1.75
C GLY A 21 5.45 -3.39 -1.43
N SER A 22 5.74 -4.24 -2.42
CA SER A 22 5.83 -5.69 -2.21
C SER A 22 6.93 -6.08 -1.21
N VAL A 23 8.13 -5.47 -1.31
CA VAL A 23 9.22 -5.73 -0.35
C VAL A 23 8.99 -5.04 0.99
N THR A 24 8.31 -3.89 1.02
CA THR A 24 7.89 -3.23 2.27
C THR A 24 7.03 -4.16 3.12
N ILE A 25 5.96 -4.72 2.56
CA ILE A 25 5.05 -5.59 3.33
C ILE A 25 5.68 -6.95 3.64
N LEU A 26 6.59 -7.45 2.79
CA LEU A 26 7.37 -8.66 3.07
C LEU A 26 8.28 -8.46 4.28
N GLU A 27 8.95 -7.31 4.38
CA GLU A 27 9.80 -7.00 5.53
C GLU A 27 8.98 -6.81 6.80
N ALA A 28 7.83 -6.14 6.72
CA ALA A 28 6.92 -6.03 7.85
C ALA A 28 6.42 -7.41 8.32
N PHE A 29 6.11 -8.32 7.39
CA PHE A 29 5.78 -9.72 7.70
C PHE A 29 6.93 -10.42 8.42
N ARG A 30 8.17 -10.32 7.90
CA ARG A 30 9.36 -10.92 8.51
C ARG A 30 9.56 -10.43 9.95
N VAL A 31 9.42 -9.12 10.19
CA VAL A 31 9.57 -8.52 11.52
C VAL A 31 8.52 -9.05 12.49
N ILE A 32 7.24 -9.06 12.10
CA ILE A 32 6.15 -9.58 12.95
C ILE A 32 6.34 -11.07 13.23
N ALA A 33 6.63 -11.87 12.20
CA ALA A 33 6.79 -13.32 12.32
C ALA A 33 8.01 -13.75 13.16
N GLN A 34 9.04 -12.91 13.25
CA GLN A 34 10.23 -13.16 14.06
C GLN A 34 10.18 -12.51 15.45
N SER A 35 9.11 -11.77 15.75
CA SER A 35 8.90 -11.16 17.05
C SER A 35 8.07 -12.09 17.96
N ASP A 36 8.09 -11.85 19.27
CA ASP A 36 7.20 -12.50 20.22
C ASP A 36 5.79 -11.86 20.25
N PHE A 37 5.45 -11.03 19.25
CA PHE A 37 4.16 -10.34 19.18
C PHE A 37 3.04 -11.32 18.82
N ALA A 38 2.04 -11.41 19.69
CA ALA A 38 0.83 -12.19 19.48
C ALA A 38 -0.34 -11.24 19.17
N PRO A 39 -0.76 -11.08 17.90
CA PRO A 39 -1.85 -10.20 17.55
C PRO A 39 -3.20 -10.73 18.08
N GLN A 40 -4.06 -9.84 18.57
CA GLN A 40 -5.43 -10.17 18.99
C GLN A 40 -6.36 -10.44 17.80
N ASN A 41 -6.05 -9.83 16.65
CA ASN A 41 -6.78 -9.99 15.40
C ASN A 41 -5.97 -10.82 14.41
N THR A 42 -6.66 -11.47 13.45
CA THR A 42 -5.96 -12.15 12.35
C THR A 42 -5.32 -11.11 11.43
N ILE A 43 -4.03 -11.28 11.14
CA ILE A 43 -3.29 -10.45 10.18
C ILE A 43 -3.11 -11.24 8.90
N GLU A 44 -3.39 -10.60 7.77
CA GLU A 44 -3.17 -11.18 6.44
C GLU A 44 -2.27 -10.28 5.60
N PHE A 45 -1.31 -10.90 4.91
CA PHE A 45 -0.46 -10.22 3.94
C PHE A 45 -0.85 -10.70 2.54
N HIS A 46 -1.08 -9.76 1.63
CA HIS A 46 -1.58 -10.03 0.30
C HIS A 46 -0.66 -9.43 -0.74
N TRP A 47 -0.39 -10.20 -1.80
CA TRP A 47 0.26 -9.74 -3.03
C TRP A 47 -0.69 -10.05 -4.18
N TYR A 48 -1.38 -9.02 -4.68
CA TYR A 48 -2.44 -9.20 -5.65
C TYR A 48 -1.88 -9.35 -7.07
N SER A 49 -2.51 -10.22 -7.86
CA SER A 49 -2.25 -10.38 -9.29
C SER A 49 -3.14 -9.46 -10.13
N GLY A 50 -2.67 -8.99 -11.28
CA GLY A 50 -3.52 -8.31 -12.27
C GLY A 50 -4.11 -6.98 -11.78
N GLU A 51 -3.39 -6.27 -10.91
CA GLU A 51 -3.70 -4.90 -10.48
C GLU A 51 -3.79 -3.98 -11.73
N GLU A 52 -2.75 -3.99 -12.56
CA GLU A 52 -2.68 -3.29 -13.84
C GLU A 52 -3.73 -3.70 -14.89
N GLY A 53 -4.34 -4.88 -14.68
CA GLY A 53 -5.46 -5.35 -15.48
C GLY A 53 -6.81 -4.76 -15.05
N GLY A 54 -6.81 -3.81 -14.12
CA GLY A 54 -8.00 -3.26 -13.49
C GLY A 54 -8.38 -3.98 -12.20
N LEU A 55 -7.41 -4.15 -11.28
CA LEU A 55 -7.58 -4.66 -9.91
C LEU A 55 -8.12 -6.10 -9.83
N LEU A 56 -7.83 -6.95 -10.82
CA LEU A 56 -8.49 -8.25 -10.99
C LEU A 56 -8.34 -9.16 -9.77
N GLY A 57 -7.12 -9.25 -9.22
CA GLY A 57 -6.82 -10.11 -8.07
C GLY A 57 -7.49 -9.62 -6.79
N SER A 58 -7.35 -8.34 -6.45
CA SER A 58 -7.96 -7.79 -5.24
C SER A 58 -9.49 -7.79 -5.33
N GLN A 59 -10.08 -7.54 -6.51
CA GLN A 59 -11.51 -7.67 -6.72
C GLN A 59 -12.00 -9.10 -6.42
N ALA A 60 -11.30 -10.12 -6.90
CA ALA A 60 -11.65 -11.51 -6.63
C ALA A 60 -11.60 -11.82 -5.12
N VAL A 61 -10.55 -11.38 -4.42
CA VAL A 61 -10.38 -11.57 -2.98
C VAL A 61 -11.51 -10.90 -2.19
N PHE A 62 -11.75 -9.61 -2.40
CA PHE A 62 -12.73 -8.87 -1.59
C PHE A 62 -14.17 -9.19 -1.95
N SER A 63 -14.46 -9.57 -3.21
CA SER A 63 -15.77 -10.10 -3.59
C SER A 63 -16.05 -11.43 -2.89
N ASN A 64 -15.04 -12.31 -2.82
CA ASN A 64 -15.14 -13.55 -2.07
C ASN A 64 -15.37 -13.28 -0.57
N TYR A 65 -14.58 -12.40 0.05
CA TYR A 65 -14.73 -12.04 1.47
C TYR A 65 -16.14 -11.54 1.79
N LYS A 66 -16.69 -10.70 0.92
CA LYS A 66 -18.07 -10.23 1.04
C LYS A 66 -19.07 -11.38 0.91
N SER A 67 -18.92 -12.25 -0.08
CA SER A 67 -19.83 -13.38 -0.32
C SER A 67 -19.82 -14.43 0.80
N THR A 68 -18.67 -14.61 1.47
CA THR A 68 -18.51 -15.56 2.58
C THR A 68 -18.73 -14.93 3.95
N GLY A 69 -19.15 -13.66 4.01
CA GLY A 69 -19.44 -12.96 5.27
C GLY A 69 -18.22 -12.71 6.16
N LYS A 70 -17.02 -12.56 5.57
CA LYS A 70 -15.79 -12.31 6.32
C LYS A 70 -15.77 -10.88 6.85
N THR A 71 -15.34 -10.71 8.10
CA THR A 71 -15.13 -9.40 8.71
C THR A 71 -13.72 -8.89 8.38
N VAL A 72 -13.65 -7.67 7.84
CA VAL A 72 -12.39 -6.94 7.63
C VAL A 72 -12.47 -5.66 8.46
N LEU A 73 -11.63 -5.57 9.50
CA LEU A 73 -11.59 -4.40 10.39
C LEU A 73 -10.84 -3.24 9.74
N ALA A 74 -9.75 -3.55 9.04
CA ALA A 74 -8.94 -2.57 8.33
C ALA A 74 -8.16 -3.22 7.19
N MET A 75 -8.11 -2.54 6.05
CA MET A 75 -7.22 -2.85 4.94
C MET A 75 -6.28 -1.67 4.71
N LEU A 76 -4.97 -1.92 4.75
CA LEU A 76 -3.95 -0.93 4.40
C LEU A 76 -3.30 -1.33 3.09
N ASN A 77 -3.32 -0.43 2.11
CA ASN A 77 -2.63 -0.60 0.85
C ASN A 77 -1.29 0.13 0.86
N GLN A 78 -0.23 -0.58 0.49
CA GLN A 78 1.11 -0.05 0.25
C GLN A 78 1.40 -0.18 -1.24
N ASP A 79 1.35 0.92 -1.97
CA ASP A 79 1.63 0.94 -3.40
C ASP A 79 2.56 2.09 -3.73
N MET A 80 3.69 1.76 -4.36
CA MET A 80 4.86 2.61 -4.56
C MET A 80 5.36 3.22 -3.25
N THR A 81 6.41 2.63 -2.68
CA THR A 81 7.01 3.03 -1.40
C THR A 81 8.48 3.46 -1.55
N GLY A 82 8.95 3.58 -2.79
CA GLY A 82 10.36 3.63 -3.13
C GLY A 82 10.89 5.02 -3.48
N PHE A 83 10.07 5.96 -3.95
CA PHE A 83 10.50 7.25 -4.47
C PHE A 83 9.78 8.42 -3.78
N SER A 84 10.44 9.07 -2.81
CA SER A 84 9.80 10.09 -1.96
C SER A 84 10.64 11.38 -1.93
N PRO A 85 10.54 12.26 -2.93
CA PRO A 85 11.29 13.52 -2.95
C PRO A 85 10.98 14.42 -1.75
N SER A 86 9.80 14.29 -1.13
CA SER A 86 9.44 15.02 0.09
C SER A 86 9.95 14.41 1.38
N ASN A 87 10.49 13.18 1.32
CA ASN A 87 10.90 12.43 2.50
C ASN A 87 9.76 12.24 3.53
N GLN A 88 8.51 12.10 3.06
CA GLN A 88 7.29 11.91 3.87
C GLN A 88 6.41 10.83 3.26
N LEU A 89 5.52 10.24 4.05
CA LEU A 89 4.43 9.40 3.51
C LEU A 89 3.35 10.30 2.92
N ALA A 90 2.61 9.82 1.92
CA ALA A 90 1.37 10.44 1.46
C ALA A 90 0.17 9.53 1.71
N VAL A 91 -0.91 10.11 2.24
CA VAL A 91 -2.15 9.38 2.55
C VAL A 91 -3.27 9.89 1.67
N TYR A 92 -3.93 8.97 0.97
CA TYR A 92 -5.07 9.26 0.10
C TYR A 92 -6.33 9.54 0.91
N THR A 93 -7.22 10.37 0.36
CA THR A 93 -8.46 10.82 1.04
C THR A 93 -9.74 10.56 0.25
N ASP A 94 -9.62 10.00 -0.94
CA ASP A 94 -10.71 9.58 -1.82
C ASP A 94 -10.68 8.07 -2.03
N ASN A 95 -11.85 7.45 -2.25
CA ASN A 95 -12.00 6.00 -2.41
C ASN A 95 -11.46 5.15 -1.24
N VAL A 96 -11.42 5.74 -0.04
CA VAL A 96 -10.97 5.14 1.23
C VAL A 96 -12.05 5.29 2.31
N ASP A 97 -11.84 4.67 3.47
CA ASP A 97 -12.62 4.91 4.68
C ASP A 97 -12.04 6.07 5.51
N ALA A 98 -12.88 7.03 5.89
CA ALA A 98 -12.42 8.26 6.53
C ALA A 98 -11.89 8.03 7.96
N ALA A 99 -12.50 7.13 8.72
CA ALA A 99 -12.09 6.85 10.10
C ALA A 99 -10.74 6.11 10.12
N LEU A 100 -10.61 5.08 9.28
CA LEU A 100 -9.35 4.36 9.12
C LEU A 100 -8.25 5.26 8.55
N THR A 101 -8.58 6.15 7.61
CA THR A 101 -7.63 7.15 7.08
C THR A 101 -7.09 8.04 8.20
N GLN A 102 -7.97 8.58 9.07
CA GLN A 102 -7.53 9.41 10.19
C GLN A 102 -6.64 8.63 11.17
N TYR A 103 -6.99 7.38 11.45
CA TYR A 103 -6.20 6.49 12.29
C TYR A 103 -4.81 6.23 11.70
N VAL A 104 -4.73 5.92 10.41
CA VAL A 104 -3.48 5.76 9.66
C VAL A 104 -2.60 7.01 9.73
N ARG A 105 -3.19 8.21 9.65
CA ARG A 105 -2.43 9.47 9.77
C ARG A 105 -1.79 9.66 11.15
N VAL A 106 -2.47 9.25 12.22
CA VAL A 106 -1.93 9.28 13.58
C VAL A 106 -0.75 8.31 13.69
N ILE A 107 -0.92 7.07 13.22
CA ILE A 107 0.14 6.06 13.23
C ILE A 107 1.34 6.50 12.39
N ALA A 108 1.11 7.00 11.17
CA ALA A 108 2.18 7.56 10.33
C ALA A 108 3.00 8.60 11.10
N THR A 109 2.33 9.57 11.73
CA THR A 109 3.02 10.61 12.51
C THR A 109 3.83 10.02 13.67
N GLN A 110 3.25 9.06 14.41
CA GLN A 110 3.89 8.44 15.56
C GLN A 110 5.14 7.63 15.18
N TYR A 111 5.06 6.85 14.10
CA TYR A 111 6.11 5.90 13.73
C TYR A 111 7.12 6.45 12.71
N THR A 112 6.84 7.59 12.08
CA THR A 112 7.78 8.26 11.16
C THR A 112 8.23 9.64 11.60
N GLY A 113 7.66 10.20 12.67
CA GLY A 113 8.05 11.49 13.24
C GLY A 113 7.62 12.72 12.43
N ALA A 114 6.79 12.54 11.40
CA ALA A 114 6.30 13.62 10.55
C ALA A 114 4.85 13.33 10.13
N ALA A 115 4.02 14.37 10.12
CA ALA A 115 2.67 14.25 9.59
C ALA A 115 2.72 13.84 8.11
N PRO A 116 1.90 12.89 7.66
CA PRO A 116 1.87 12.52 6.26
C PRO A 116 1.23 13.62 5.42
N LEU A 117 1.68 13.69 4.17
CA LEU A 117 1.06 14.49 3.12
C LEU A 117 -0.37 14.00 2.85
N THR A 118 -1.17 14.85 2.26
CA THR A 118 -2.54 14.54 1.84
C THR A 118 -2.59 14.56 0.32
N THR A 119 -3.16 13.52 -0.28
CA THR A 119 -3.28 13.43 -1.74
C THR A 119 -4.59 12.73 -2.15
N ARG A 120 -4.82 12.69 -3.46
CA ARG A 120 -5.98 12.07 -4.12
C ARG A 120 -5.59 11.55 -5.50
N CYS A 121 -6.28 10.53 -6.00
CA CYS A 121 -6.11 10.04 -7.38
C CYS A 121 -7.34 10.24 -8.26
N GLY A 122 -8.50 10.57 -7.69
CA GLY A 122 -9.75 10.85 -8.40
C GLY A 122 -10.55 9.62 -8.83
N TYR A 123 -10.00 8.41 -8.70
CA TYR A 123 -10.63 7.14 -9.04
C TYR A 123 -10.11 6.01 -8.13
N GLY A 124 -10.60 4.78 -8.30
CA GLY A 124 -10.08 3.61 -7.58
C GLY A 124 -8.71 3.19 -8.11
N CYS A 125 -7.66 3.89 -7.70
CA CYS A 125 -6.36 3.85 -8.37
C CYS A 125 -5.42 2.71 -7.97
N SER A 126 -5.78 1.89 -6.99
CA SER A 126 -5.02 0.71 -6.58
C SER A 126 -5.94 -0.22 -5.76
N ASP A 127 -5.42 -1.33 -5.26
CA ASP A 127 -6.19 -2.44 -4.66
C ASP A 127 -7.06 -2.05 -3.44
N HIS A 128 -6.77 -0.94 -2.77
CA HIS A 128 -7.62 -0.37 -1.70
C HIS A 128 -9.07 -0.12 -2.17
N ALA A 129 -9.26 0.19 -3.45
CA ALA A 129 -10.57 0.45 -4.04
C ALA A 129 -11.43 -0.82 -4.13
N SER A 130 -10.82 -1.99 -4.31
CA SER A 130 -11.51 -3.28 -4.31
C SER A 130 -12.10 -3.62 -2.94
N ALA A 131 -11.37 -3.32 -1.86
CA ALA A 131 -11.88 -3.43 -0.49
C ALA A 131 -13.01 -2.41 -0.26
N ARG A 132 -12.80 -1.15 -0.64
CA ARG A 132 -13.76 -0.06 -0.41
C ARG A 132 -15.09 -0.29 -1.12
N SER A 133 -15.05 -0.73 -2.38
CA SER A 133 -16.24 -1.01 -3.20
C SER A 133 -17.03 -2.22 -2.70
N ASN A 134 -16.38 -3.15 -2.00
CA ASN A 134 -17.03 -4.26 -1.32
C ASN A 134 -17.57 -3.92 0.08
N GLY A 135 -17.35 -2.69 0.57
CA GLY A 135 -17.88 -2.20 1.85
C GLY A 135 -16.94 -2.40 3.04
N PHE A 136 -15.67 -2.74 2.79
CA PHE A 136 -14.67 -2.89 3.84
C PHE A 136 -13.90 -1.57 4.07
N PRO A 137 -13.51 -1.26 5.32
CA PRO A 137 -12.64 -0.11 5.60
C PRO A 137 -11.28 -0.29 4.95
N SER A 138 -10.87 0.65 4.10
CA SER A 138 -9.55 0.66 3.48
C SER A 138 -8.88 2.02 3.58
N ALA A 139 -7.56 2.02 3.66
CA ALA A 139 -6.71 3.21 3.59
C ALA A 139 -5.57 2.94 2.62
N PHE A 140 -5.08 4.01 1.98
CA PHE A 140 -4.01 3.92 0.99
C PHE A 140 -2.90 4.91 1.31
N VAL A 141 -1.68 4.37 1.39
CA VAL A 141 -0.46 5.11 1.65
C VAL A 141 0.55 4.84 0.54
N ASN A 142 1.12 5.92 0.02
CA ASN A 142 2.04 5.94 -1.11
C ASN A 142 3.28 6.77 -0.73
N GLU A 143 4.31 6.70 -1.57
CA GLU A 143 5.62 7.34 -1.41
C GLU A 143 5.60 8.88 -1.37
N ASP A 144 4.69 9.52 -2.10
CA ASP A 144 4.54 10.97 -2.17
C ASP A 144 3.14 11.34 -2.72
N THR A 145 2.87 12.64 -2.90
CA THR A 145 1.64 13.10 -3.54
C THR A 145 1.57 12.60 -4.97
N PHE A 146 0.36 12.35 -5.48
CA PHE A 146 0.12 11.85 -6.82
C PHE A 146 0.92 12.59 -7.91
N GLU A 147 1.02 13.91 -7.82
CA GLU A 147 1.74 14.78 -8.78
C GLU A 147 3.28 14.66 -8.71
N ARG A 148 3.81 14.03 -7.67
CA ARG A 148 5.24 13.90 -7.38
C ARG A 148 5.71 12.45 -7.27
N SER A 149 4.81 11.50 -7.58
CA SER A 149 5.13 10.09 -7.71
C SER A 149 6.25 9.88 -8.75
N ASN A 150 6.93 8.74 -8.67
CA ASN A 150 7.98 8.37 -9.60
C ASN A 150 7.54 8.56 -11.07
N PRO A 151 8.22 9.44 -11.85
CA PRO A 151 7.81 9.71 -13.23
C PRO A 151 8.13 8.57 -14.20
N SER A 152 8.76 7.49 -13.71
CA SER A 152 9.20 6.34 -14.52
C SER A 152 8.23 5.15 -14.48
N ILE A 153 7.15 5.22 -13.68
CA ILE A 153 6.15 4.14 -13.58
C ILE A 153 5.58 3.74 -14.94
N HIS A 154 5.20 2.46 -15.11
CA HIS A 154 4.72 1.90 -16.38
C HIS A 154 5.73 2.08 -17.53
N THR A 155 7.03 2.05 -17.23
CA THR A 155 8.09 2.09 -18.25
C THR A 155 9.25 1.17 -17.90
N ALA A 156 10.10 0.88 -18.88
CA ALA A 156 11.34 0.14 -18.67
C ALA A 156 12.36 0.86 -17.77
N ALA A 157 12.13 2.13 -17.44
CA ALA A 157 12.98 2.94 -16.58
C ALA A 157 12.55 2.93 -15.10
N ASP A 158 11.43 2.28 -14.75
CA ASP A 158 11.12 1.96 -13.36
C ASP A 158 12.04 0.83 -12.87
N SER A 159 13.29 1.20 -12.57
CA SER A 159 14.36 0.30 -12.17
C SER A 159 14.93 0.66 -10.80
N LEU A 160 15.71 -0.25 -10.21
CA LEU A 160 16.22 -0.14 -8.84
C LEU A 160 17.02 1.14 -8.56
N ASP A 161 17.59 1.80 -9.57
CA ASP A 161 18.30 3.09 -9.43
C ASP A 161 17.36 4.25 -9.08
N LYS A 162 16.05 4.10 -9.24
CA LYS A 162 15.04 5.08 -8.80
C LYS A 162 14.72 4.95 -7.31
N ILE A 163 15.00 3.80 -6.70
CA ILE A 163 14.59 3.50 -5.33
C ILE A 163 15.44 4.28 -4.32
N GLN A 164 14.76 5.08 -3.53
CA GLN A 164 15.25 5.76 -2.35
C GLN A 164 14.98 4.87 -1.13
N TRP A 165 15.90 3.96 -0.81
CA TRP A 165 15.75 3.00 0.31
C TRP A 165 15.32 3.60 1.67
N PRO A 166 15.68 4.84 2.05
CA PRO A 166 15.12 5.48 3.24
C PRO A 166 13.59 5.63 3.20
N ALA A 167 12.98 5.80 2.02
CA ALA A 167 11.53 5.80 1.84
C ALA A 167 10.94 4.42 2.14
N VAL A 168 11.50 3.36 1.53
CA VAL A 168 11.07 1.97 1.77
C VAL A 168 11.15 1.62 3.27
N LEU A 169 12.24 2.02 3.94
CA LEU A 169 12.40 1.82 5.39
C LEU A 169 11.36 2.60 6.20
N ARG A 170 11.04 3.84 5.82
CA ARG A 170 9.99 4.65 6.46
C ARG A 170 8.64 3.97 6.36
N HIS A 171 8.29 3.47 5.18
CA HIS A 171 7.07 2.71 4.96
C HIS A 171 7.07 1.41 5.79
N ALA A 172 8.15 0.64 5.81
CA ALA A 172 8.23 -0.59 6.59
C ALA A 172 8.00 -0.36 8.10
N LYS A 173 8.62 0.68 8.67
CA LYS A 173 8.40 1.09 10.07
C LYS A 173 6.95 1.48 10.33
N PHE A 174 6.37 2.27 9.44
CA PHE A 174 4.96 2.63 9.51
C PHE A 174 4.04 1.41 9.42
N THR A 175 4.27 0.50 8.48
CA THR A 175 3.47 -0.72 8.29
C THR A 175 3.54 -1.61 9.52
N VAL A 176 4.72 -1.83 10.12
CA VAL A 176 4.84 -2.58 11.39
C VAL A 176 4.05 -1.90 12.50
N GLY A 177 4.19 -0.58 12.66
CA GLY A 177 3.41 0.19 13.64
C GLY A 177 1.90 0.03 13.42
N PHE A 178 1.45 0.13 12.17
CA PHE A 178 0.05 -0.08 11.82
C PHE A 178 -0.45 -1.47 12.19
N LEU A 179 0.31 -2.53 11.86
CA LEU A 179 -0.08 -3.91 12.15
C LEU A 179 -0.22 -4.17 13.66
N VAL A 180 0.69 -3.61 14.47
CA VAL A 180 0.64 -3.74 15.92
C VAL A 180 -0.57 -3.00 16.48
N GLU A 181 -0.76 -1.74 16.11
CA GLU A 181 -1.84 -0.90 16.66
C GLU A 181 -3.23 -1.36 16.18
N ALA A 182 -3.36 -1.68 14.88
CA ALA A 182 -4.60 -2.16 14.30
C ALA A 182 -5.02 -3.54 14.85
N SER A 183 -4.08 -4.28 15.45
CA SER A 183 -4.42 -5.51 16.15
C SER A 183 -5.32 -5.29 17.37
N TYR A 184 -5.50 -4.05 17.84
CA TYR A 184 -6.35 -3.72 18.99
C TYR A 184 -7.65 -3.00 18.61
N LEU A 185 -7.99 -2.97 17.31
CA LEU A 185 -9.29 -2.53 16.81
C LEU A 185 -10.41 -3.53 17.15
#